data_AF-A0A975B1P2-F1
#
_entry.id   AF-A0A975B1P2-F1
#
_cell.length_a   1.000
_cell.length_b   1.000
_cell.length_c   1.000
_cell.angle_alpha   90.00
_cell.angle_beta   90.00
_cell.angle_gamma   90.00
#
_symmetry.space_group_name_H-M   'P 1'
#
loop_
_entity.id
_entity.type
_entity.pdbx_description
1 polymer ?
#
loop_
_entity_poly.entity_id
_entity_poly.type
_entity_poly.pdbx_seq_one_letter_code
_entity_poly.pdbx_strand_id
1 'polypeptide(L)'
;MEISTSSWMMIFFILALIISIWKIYAFLPNKQLVDDDRTKEQSDVLYTIMLDIIILKEGDLDEKELFEAMKNHASFDKDSFWRFNLNRLNLLLSNYYLKNPNVKNIKDIYEQSQDI
;
A
#
# COMPACT_ATOMS: atom_id res chain seq x y z
N MET A 1 -28.14 49.46 13.35
CA MET A 1 -26.71 49.63 13.03
C MET A 1 -26.58 49.62 11.52
N GLU A 2 -26.17 50.73 10.93
CA GLU A 2 -25.85 50.76 9.50
C GLU A 2 -24.57 49.97 9.27
N ILE A 3 -24.62 49.00 8.36
CA ILE A 3 -23.46 48.18 8.03
C ILE A 3 -22.55 49.02 7.13
N SER A 4 -21.37 49.35 7.63
CA SER A 4 -20.37 50.10 6.87
C SER A 4 -19.90 49.33 5.64
N THR A 5 -19.38 50.04 4.63
CA THR A 5 -18.80 49.41 3.43
C THR A 5 -17.67 48.44 3.78
N SER A 6 -16.87 48.74 4.81
CA SER A 6 -15.81 47.86 5.30
C SER A 6 -16.38 46.53 5.84
N SER A 7 -17.49 46.59 6.57
CA SER A 7 -18.20 45.40 7.05
C SER A 7 -18.74 44.54 5.90
N TRP A 8 -19.23 45.16 4.82
CA TRP A 8 -19.62 44.45 3.60
C TRP A 8 -18.45 43.74 2.92
N MET A 9 -17.30 44.41 2.76
CA MET A 9 -16.10 43.81 2.18
C MET A 9 -15.63 42.60 2.99
N MET A 10 -15.67 42.71 4.32
CA MET A 10 -15.32 41.61 5.23
C MET A 10 -16.26 40.41 5.08
N ILE A 11 -17.58 40.65 4.97
CA ILE A 11 -18.57 39.60 4.75
C ILE A 11 -18.32 38.88 3.42
N PHE A 12 -18.13 39.63 2.32
CA PHE A 12 -17.86 39.03 1.01
C PHE A 12 -16.55 38.24 0.99
N PHE A 13 -15.50 38.74 1.67
CA PHE A 13 -14.25 38.01 1.81
C PHE A 13 -14.44 36.67 2.53
N ILE A 14 -15.15 36.67 3.66
CA ILE A 14 -15.42 35.45 4.43
C ILE A 14 -16.23 34.46 3.60
N LEU A 15 -17.27 34.93 2.90
CA LEU A 15 -18.08 34.08 2.03
C LEU A 15 -17.25 33.48 0.89
N ALA A 16 -16.42 34.28 0.22
CA ALA A 16 -15.53 33.80 -0.83
C ALA A 16 -14.51 32.78 -0.31
N LEU A 17 -13.99 32.98 0.91
CA LEU A 17 -13.07 32.05 1.57
C LEU A 17 -13.74 30.71 1.90
N ILE A 18 -14.96 30.73 2.45
CA ILE A 18 -15.70 29.50 2.77
C ILE A 18 -15.98 28.72 1.48
N ILE A 19 -16.43 29.39 0.42
CA ILE A 19 -16.72 28.76 -0.87
C ILE A 19 -15.44 28.17 -1.49
N SER A 20 -14.30 28.86 -1.39
CA SER A 20 -13.04 28.36 -1.93
C SER A 20 -12.54 27.12 -1.19
N ILE A 21 -12.62 27.11 0.15
CA ILE A 21 -12.27 25.94 0.96
C ILE A 21 -13.20 24.77 0.65
N TRP A 22 -14.52 24.99 0.59
CA TRP A 22 -15.48 23.96 0.23
C TRP A 22 -15.22 23.38 -1.16
N LYS A 23 -14.90 24.24 -2.13
CA LYS A 23 -14.53 23.82 -3.48
C LYS A 23 -13.29 22.94 -3.45
N ILE A 24 -12.21 23.37 -2.79
CA ILE A 24 -10.99 22.56 -2.66
C ILE A 24 -11.30 21.21 -2.01
N TYR A 25 -12.08 21.20 -0.93
CA TYR A 25 -12.49 19.96 -0.26
C TYR A 25 -13.30 19.02 -1.17
N ALA A 26 -14.26 19.56 -1.93
CA ALA A 26 -15.06 18.77 -2.86
C ALA A 26 -14.27 18.25 -4.07
N PHE A 27 -13.22 18.98 -4.49
CA PHE A 27 -12.34 18.57 -5.58
C PHE A 27 -11.17 17.68 -5.14
N LEU A 28 -10.85 17.60 -3.84
CA LEU A 28 -9.86 16.64 -3.36
C LEU A 28 -10.44 15.23 -3.46
N PRO A 29 -9.85 14.33 -4.26
CA PRO A 29 -10.29 12.95 -4.31
C PRO A 29 -10.00 12.29 -2.96
N ASN A 30 -11.07 12.05 -2.17
CA ASN A 30 -11.02 11.30 -0.91
C ASN A 30 -11.26 9.79 -1.11
N LYS A 31 -11.29 9.32 -2.36
CA LYS A 31 -11.43 7.90 -2.69
C LYS A 31 -10.08 7.39 -3.16
N GLN A 32 -9.64 6.28 -2.56
CA GLN A 32 -8.54 5.49 -3.12
C GLN A 32 -8.92 5.13 -4.56
N LEU A 33 -7.93 5.13 -5.45
CA LEU A 33 -8.17 4.76 -6.84
C LEU A 33 -8.69 3.30 -6.87
N VAL A 34 -9.62 3.01 -7.78
CA VAL A 34 -10.19 1.66 -7.91
C VAL A 34 -9.12 0.63 -8.28
N ASP A 35 -8.02 1.08 -8.90
CA ASP A 35 -6.85 0.28 -9.27
C ASP A 35 -5.71 0.35 -8.23
N ASP A 36 -5.95 0.94 -7.05
CA ASP A 36 -4.90 1.10 -6.04
C ASP A 36 -4.65 -0.24 -5.38
N ASP A 37 -3.68 -0.96 -5.93
CA ASP A 37 -3.19 -2.25 -5.43
C ASP A 37 -2.63 -2.19 -4.00
N ARG A 38 -2.64 -1.01 -3.34
CA ARG A 38 -2.13 -0.73 -1.99
C ARG A 38 -3.15 -0.95 -0.89
N THR A 39 -4.31 -1.53 -1.17
CA THR A 39 -5.24 -1.93 -0.10
C THR A 39 -4.60 -2.96 0.82
N LYS A 40 -5.10 -3.03 2.06
CA LYS A 40 -4.61 -4.00 3.05
C LYS A 40 -4.86 -5.43 2.58
N GLU A 41 -6.05 -5.70 2.03
CA GLU A 41 -6.45 -7.01 1.52
C GLU A 41 -5.52 -7.50 0.39
N GLN A 42 -5.21 -6.64 -0.58
CA GLN A 42 -4.28 -6.97 -1.66
C GLN A 42 -2.85 -7.21 -1.16
N SER A 43 -2.43 -6.46 -0.13
CA SER A 43 -1.13 -6.65 0.49
C SER A 43 -1.05 -7.98 1.23
N ASP A 44 -2.13 -8.39 1.90
CA ASP A 44 -2.22 -9.68 2.59
C ASP A 44 -2.18 -10.84 1.58
N VAL A 45 -2.85 -10.73 0.44
CA VAL A 45 -2.76 -11.73 -0.65
C VAL A 45 -1.33 -11.90 -1.17
N LEU A 46 -0.63 -10.79 -1.46
CA LEU A 46 0.78 -10.85 -1.88
C LEU A 46 1.67 -11.48 -0.80
N TYR A 47 1.35 -11.24 0.47
CA TYR A 47 2.06 -11.81 1.60
C TYR A 47 1.88 -13.33 1.68
N THR A 48 0.67 -13.83 1.49
CA THR A 48 0.39 -15.27 1.43
C THR A 48 1.13 -15.92 0.27
N ILE A 49 1.06 -15.34 -0.92
CA ILE A 49 1.79 -15.86 -2.09
C ILE A 49 3.30 -15.92 -1.83
N MET A 50 3.86 -14.87 -1.22
CA MET A 50 5.28 -14.82 -0.85
C MET A 50 5.66 -15.97 0.09
N LEU A 51 4.88 -16.19 1.15
CA LEU A 51 5.14 -17.26 2.12
C LEU A 51 4.98 -18.65 1.51
N ASP A 52 3.92 -18.87 0.74
CA ASP A 52 3.66 -20.14 0.06
C ASP A 52 4.84 -20.53 -0.82
N ILE A 53 5.39 -19.59 -1.59
CA ILE A 53 6.56 -19.84 -2.44
C ILE A 53 7.81 -20.12 -1.62
N ILE A 54 8.05 -19.34 -0.56
CA ILE A 54 9.21 -19.55 0.32
C ILE A 54 9.18 -20.96 0.93
N ILE A 55 7.99 -21.42 1.35
CA ILE A 55 7.79 -22.77 1.88
C ILE A 55 8.00 -23.82 0.78
N LEU A 56 7.39 -23.64 -0.39
CA LEU A 56 7.51 -24.57 -1.52
C LEU A 56 8.95 -24.74 -2.04
N LYS A 57 9.78 -23.73 -1.84
CA LYS A 57 11.18 -23.69 -2.29
C LYS A 57 12.17 -23.86 -1.13
N GLU A 58 11.69 -24.22 0.05
CA GLU A 58 12.50 -24.49 1.25
C GLU A 58 13.46 -23.35 1.62
N GLY A 59 13.10 -22.10 1.28
CA GLY A 59 13.94 -20.93 1.51
C GLY A 59 15.22 -20.83 0.67
N ASP A 60 15.45 -21.74 -0.29
CA ASP A 60 16.60 -21.73 -1.19
C ASP A 60 16.29 -20.96 -2.47
N LEU A 61 16.14 -19.64 -2.32
CA LEU A 61 15.84 -18.73 -3.43
C LEU A 61 16.32 -17.31 -3.15
N ASP A 62 16.75 -16.62 -4.20
CA ASP A 62 17.09 -15.19 -4.13
C ASP A 62 15.86 -14.28 -4.30
N GLU A 63 16.01 -12.97 -4.04
CA GLU A 63 14.92 -12.00 -4.18
C GLU A 63 14.34 -11.94 -5.61
N LYS A 64 15.15 -12.19 -6.64
CA LYS A 64 14.71 -12.15 -8.04
C LYS A 64 13.96 -13.42 -8.42
N GLU A 65 14.41 -14.56 -7.94
CA GLU A 65 13.75 -15.85 -8.08
C GLU A 65 12.41 -15.85 -7.36
N LEU A 66 12.34 -15.28 -6.15
CA LEU A 66 11.09 -15.04 -5.44
C LEU A 66 10.14 -14.18 -6.27
N PHE A 67 10.64 -13.06 -6.80
CA PHE A 67 9.85 -12.15 -7.61
C PHE A 67 9.25 -12.82 -8.85
N GLU A 68 10.05 -13.56 -9.60
CA GLU A 68 9.55 -14.28 -10.77
C GLU A 68 8.64 -15.44 -10.38
N ALA A 69 8.92 -16.15 -9.29
CA ALA A 69 8.02 -17.19 -8.77
C ALA A 69 6.66 -16.61 -8.36
N MET A 70 6.64 -15.44 -7.71
CA MET A 70 5.41 -14.75 -7.31
C MET A 70 4.57 -14.36 -8.53
N LYS A 71 5.19 -13.82 -9.58
CA LYS A 71 4.47 -13.47 -10.83
C LYS A 71 3.89 -14.68 -11.56
N ASN A 72 4.50 -15.84 -11.40
CA ASN A 72 4.05 -17.09 -12.02
C ASN A 72 3.12 -17.91 -11.10
N HIS A 73 2.81 -17.41 -9.90
CA HIS A 73 1.96 -18.12 -8.95
C HIS A 73 0.50 -18.12 -9.42
N ALA A 74 -0.22 -19.23 -9.21
CA ALA A 74 -1.60 -19.38 -9.67
C ALA A 74 -2.55 -18.33 -9.08
N SER A 75 -2.29 -17.88 -7.85
CA SER A 75 -3.08 -16.85 -7.15
C SER A 75 -2.65 -15.42 -7.49
N PHE A 76 -1.64 -15.22 -8.35
CA PHE A 76 -1.18 -13.89 -8.75
C PHE A 76 -2.04 -13.34 -9.89
N ASP A 77 -2.91 -12.39 -9.56
CA ASP A 77 -3.71 -11.67 -10.54
C ASP A 77 -2.93 -10.49 -11.13
N LYS A 78 -2.50 -10.64 -12.39
CA LYS A 78 -1.70 -9.63 -13.10
C LYS A 78 -2.42 -8.30 -13.28
N ASP A 79 -3.75 -8.30 -13.40
CA ASP A 79 -4.53 -7.08 -13.61
C ASP A 79 -4.66 -6.31 -12.29
N SER A 80 -4.91 -7.03 -11.19
CA SER A 80 -4.96 -6.45 -9.83
C SER A 80 -3.59 -6.00 -9.31
N PHE A 81 -2.50 -6.68 -9.68
CA PHE A 81 -1.14 -6.41 -9.18
C PHE A 81 -0.21 -5.80 -10.24
N TRP A 82 -0.76 -5.00 -11.16
CA TRP A 82 0.01 -4.46 -12.29
C TRP A 82 1.22 -3.60 -11.89
N ARG A 83 1.23 -3.00 -10.68
CA ARG A 83 2.38 -2.23 -10.15
C ARG A 83 3.36 -3.07 -9.33
N PHE A 84 3.15 -4.38 -9.23
CA PHE A 84 4.06 -5.26 -8.51
C PHE A 84 5.44 -5.31 -9.20
N ASN A 85 6.48 -5.01 -8.43
CA ASN A 85 7.86 -4.93 -8.88
C ASN A 85 8.81 -5.35 -7.75
N LEU A 86 10.10 -5.47 -8.05
CA LEU A 86 11.11 -5.91 -7.08
C LEU A 86 11.17 -5.01 -5.83
N ASN A 87 11.02 -3.68 -5.99
CA ASN A 87 11.02 -2.77 -4.84
C ASN A 87 9.84 -3.05 -3.90
N ARG A 88 8.68 -3.39 -4.47
CA ARG A 88 7.49 -3.74 -3.71
C ARG A 88 7.64 -5.07 -2.99
N LEU A 89 8.28 -6.06 -3.61
CA LEU A 89 8.68 -7.29 -2.93
C LEU A 89 9.62 -6.99 -1.75
N ASN A 90 10.64 -6.17 -1.97
CA ASN A 90 11.60 -5.83 -0.91
C ASN A 90 10.93 -5.06 0.24
N LEU A 91 9.91 -4.26 -0.05
CA LEU A 91 9.07 -3.65 0.97
C LEU A 91 8.25 -4.69 1.75
N LEU A 92 7.66 -5.69 1.08
CA LEU A 92 6.94 -6.79 1.74
C LEU A 92 7.86 -7.59 2.67
N LEU A 93 9.04 -7.96 2.20
CA LEU A 93 10.06 -8.65 2.99
C LEU A 93 10.53 -7.80 4.17
N SER A 94 10.81 -6.51 3.95
CA SER A 94 11.20 -5.59 5.02
C SER A 94 10.12 -5.51 6.10
N ASN A 95 8.85 -5.42 5.70
CA ASN A 95 7.73 -5.44 6.64
C ASN A 95 7.64 -6.76 7.41
N TYR A 96 7.99 -7.89 6.79
CA TYR A 96 8.08 -9.18 7.46
C TYR A 96 9.16 -9.19 8.54
N TYR A 97 10.38 -8.76 8.20
CA TYR A 97 11.50 -8.72 9.14
C TYR A 97 11.25 -7.77 10.31
N LEU A 98 10.55 -6.65 10.08
CA LEU A 98 10.17 -5.72 11.15
C LEU A 98 9.17 -6.33 12.13
N LYS A 99 8.27 -7.20 11.66
CA LYS A 99 7.30 -7.91 12.51
C LYS A 99 7.90 -9.14 13.20
N ASN A 100 8.94 -9.73 12.61
CA ASN A 100 9.60 -10.94 13.09
C ASN A 100 11.09 -10.66 13.34
N PRO A 101 11.48 -10.15 14.52
CA PRO A 101 12.86 -9.76 14.82
C PRO A 101 13.90 -10.90 14.72
N ASN A 102 13.42 -12.14 14.79
CA ASN A 102 14.25 -13.35 14.73
C ASN A 102 14.64 -13.74 13.30
N VAL A 103 14.04 -13.09 12.30
CA VAL A 103 14.21 -13.42 10.88
C VAL A 103 14.96 -12.29 10.19
N LYS A 104 16.07 -12.61 9.52
CA LYS A 104 16.92 -11.63 8.82
C LYS A 104 17.06 -11.90 7.34
N ASN A 105 16.74 -13.11 6.88
CA ASN A 105 16.81 -13.51 5.49
C ASN A 105 15.64 -14.42 5.11
N ILE A 106 15.50 -14.72 3.81
CA ILE A 106 14.41 -15.55 3.26
C ILE A 106 14.42 -16.96 3.85
N LYS A 107 15.60 -17.53 4.08
CA LYS A 107 15.75 -18.86 4.68
C LYS A 107 15.26 -18.90 6.13
N ASP A 108 15.54 -17.85 6.90
CA ASP A 108 15.02 -17.73 8.27
C ASP A 108 13.48 -17.68 8.29
N ILE A 109 12.83 -17.16 7.24
CA ILE A 109 11.36 -17.16 7.11
C ILE A 109 10.86 -18.60 7.02
N TYR A 110 11.53 -19.42 6.19
CA TYR A 110 11.22 -20.83 6.08
C TYR A 110 11.46 -21.59 7.40
N GLU A 111 12.61 -21.39 8.04
CA GLU A 111 12.92 -22.04 9.33
C GLU A 111 11.88 -21.68 10.41
N GLN A 112 11.48 -20.41 10.50
CA GLN A 112 10.42 -19.98 11.42
C GLN A 112 9.06 -20.64 11.12
N SER A 113 8.75 -20.92 9.85
CA SER A 113 7.50 -21.57 9.46
C SER A 113 7.44 -23.06 9.84
N GLN A 114 8.59 -23.70 10.09
CA GLN A 114 8.71 -25.09 10.51
C GLN A 114 8.60 -25.27 12.04
N ASP A 115 8.80 -24.20 12.81
CA ASP A 115 8.71 -24.19 14.28
C ASP A 115 7.26 -24.05 14.81
N ILE A 116 6.25 -24.10 13.91
CA ILE A 116 4.81 -23.98 14.23
C ILE A 116 4.11 -25.33 14.14
#